data_AF-A0A933KXZ7-F1
#
_entry.id   AF-A0A933KXZ7-F1
#
_cell.length_a   1.000
_cell.length_b   1.000
_cell.length_c   1.000
_cell.angle_alpha   90.00
_cell.angle_beta   90.00
_cell.angle_gamma   90.00
#
_symmetry.space_group_name_H-M   'P 1'
#
loop_
_entity.id
_entity.type
_entity.pdbx_description
1 polymer ?
#
loop_
_entity_poly.entity_id
_entity_poly.type
_entity_poly.pdbx_seq_one_letter_code
_entity_poly.pdbx_strand_id
1 'polypeptide(L)'
;MEALVVPAPVRRKLGDDGSEGLVEMFGLSHQLASDRFERRLVEEIAGVRVEMHQGFGVLRQEMASLRVEWLKWSFLFWIGHVGITLGVVAYMIR
;
A
#
# COMPACT_ATOMS: atom_id res chain seq x y z
N MET A 1 -24.80 1.97 -20.91
CA MET A 1 -24.53 0.54 -21.18
C MET A 1 -24.85 0.32 -22.64
N GLU A 2 -23.84 -0.02 -23.43
CA GLU A 2 -24.03 -0.47 -24.80
C GLU A 2 -24.86 -1.75 -24.70
N ALA A 3 -26.07 -1.75 -25.27
CA ALA A 3 -26.94 -2.92 -25.20
C ALA A 3 -26.18 -4.12 -25.80
N LEU A 4 -26.15 -5.25 -25.09
CA LEU A 4 -25.49 -6.44 -25.60
C LEU A 4 -26.30 -6.97 -26.78
N VAL A 5 -25.92 -6.60 -27.99
CA VAL A 5 -26.65 -6.96 -29.22
C VAL A 5 -26.00 -8.17 -29.86
N VAL A 6 -26.78 -9.24 -30.02
CA VAL A 6 -26.34 -10.41 -30.79
C VAL A 6 -26.16 -10.01 -32.26
N PRO A 7 -24.96 -10.20 -32.86
CA PRO A 7 -24.70 -9.88 -34.25
C PRO A 7 -25.63 -10.64 -35.21
N ALA A 8 -26.04 -9.98 -36.30
CA ALA A 8 -26.99 -10.55 -37.27
C ALA A 8 -26.62 -11.94 -37.82
N PRO A 9 -25.34 -12.28 -38.09
CA PRO A 9 -24.97 -13.63 -38.54
C PRO A 9 -25.24 -14.71 -37.50
N VAL A 10 -25.04 -14.40 -36.21
CA VAL A 10 -25.26 -15.33 -35.10
C VAL A 10 -26.75 -15.49 -34.85
N ARG A 11 -27.49 -14.37 -34.83
CA ARG A 11 -28.94 -14.38 -34.65
C ARG A 11 -29.67 -15.21 -35.71
N ARG A 12 -29.25 -15.09 -36.96
CA ARG A 12 -29.84 -15.84 -38.08
C ARG A 12 -29.62 -17.36 -37.99
N LYS A 13 -28.54 -17.80 -37.35
CA LYS A 13 -28.25 -19.22 -37.14
C LYS A 13 -28.91 -19.79 -35.88
N LEU A 14 -29.04 -18.97 -34.84
CA LEU A 14 -29.50 -19.40 -33.51
C LEU A 14 -31.00 -19.21 -33.29
N GLY A 15 -31.66 -18.41 -34.14
CA GLY A 15 -33.03 -17.98 -33.93
C GLY A 15 -33.13 -16.87 -32.87
N ASP A 16 -34.32 -16.27 -32.74
CA ASP A 16 -34.55 -15.21 -31.75
C ASP A 16 -34.43 -15.75 -30.32
N ASP A 17 -35.11 -16.87 -30.00
CA ASP A 17 -35.06 -17.48 -28.66
C ASP A 17 -33.63 -17.83 -28.22
N GLY A 18 -32.84 -18.43 -29.12
CA GLY A 18 -31.45 -18.78 -28.82
C GLY A 18 -30.56 -17.54 -28.67
N SER A 19 -30.86 -16.48 -29.41
CA SER A 19 -30.15 -15.20 -29.27
C SER A 19 -30.47 -14.50 -27.95
N GLU A 20 -31.73 -14.57 -27.51
CA GLU A 20 -32.15 -14.03 -26.22
C GLU A 20 -31.49 -14.76 -25.05
N GLY A 21 -31.45 -16.10 -25.10
CA GLY A 21 -30.73 -16.90 -24.09
C GLY A 21 -29.22 -16.60 -24.03
N LEU A 22 -28.58 -16.27 -25.16
CA LEU A 22 -27.19 -15.81 -25.15
C LEU A 22 -27.03 -14.45 -24.47
N VAL A 23 -27.94 -13.51 -24.74
CA VAL A 23 -27.90 -12.18 -24.09
C VAL A 23 -28.06 -12.32 -22.59
N GLU A 24 -28.98 -13.17 -22.15
CA GLU A 24 -29.20 -13.45 -20.73
C GLU A 24 -27.95 -14.09 -20.09
N MET A 25 -27.40 -15.15 -20.69
CA MET A 25 -26.21 -15.83 -20.18
C MET A 25 -25.01 -14.88 -20.10
N PHE A 26 -24.75 -14.09 -21.15
CA PHE A 26 -23.65 -13.14 -21.15
C PHE A 26 -23.88 -12.00 -20.15
N GLY A 27 -25.11 -11.50 -20.03
CA GLY A 27 -25.50 -10.54 -19.02
C GLY A 27 -25.20 -11.04 -17.60
N LEU A 28 -25.61 -12.27 -17.29
CA LEU A 28 -25.35 -12.92 -16.02
C LEU A 28 -23.84 -13.12 -15.78
N SER A 29 -23.11 -13.59 -16.79
CA SER A 29 -21.65 -13.77 -16.69
C SER A 29 -20.91 -12.45 -16.44
N HIS A 30 -21.37 -11.36 -17.07
CA HIS A 30 -20.82 -10.03 -16.92
C HIS A 30 -21.09 -9.47 -15.51
N GLN A 31 -22.31 -9.65 -15.00
CA GLN A 31 -22.66 -9.29 -13.63
C GLN A 31 -21.78 -10.03 -12.61
N LEU A 32 -21.67 -11.36 -12.75
CA LEU A 32 -20.84 -12.17 -11.85
C LEU A 32 -19.35 -11.77 -11.92
N ALA A 33 -18.85 -11.44 -13.11
CA ALA A 33 -17.48 -10.96 -13.28
C ALA A 33 -17.29 -9.57 -12.63
N SER A 34 -18.24 -8.66 -12.81
CA SER A 34 -18.22 -7.32 -12.20
C SER A 34 -18.25 -7.40 -10.68
N ASP A 35 -19.16 -8.20 -10.11
CA ASP A 35 -19.28 -8.39 -8.66
C ASP A 35 -18.00 -8.97 -8.06
N ARG A 36 -17.40 -9.97 -8.72
CA ARG A 36 -16.13 -10.56 -8.29
C ARG A 36 -15.00 -9.54 -8.37
N PHE A 37 -14.96 -8.76 -9.45
CA PHE A 37 -13.94 -7.74 -9.65
C PHE A 37 -14.06 -6.63 -8.60
N GLU A 38 -15.27 -6.16 -8.32
CA GLU A 38 -15.53 -5.16 -7.29
C GLU A 38 -15.12 -5.66 -5.90
N ARG A 39 -15.51 -6.89 -5.53
CA ARG A 39 -15.07 -7.50 -4.26
C ARG A 39 -13.56 -7.58 -4.15
N ARG A 40 -12.89 -8.06 -5.20
CA ARG A 40 -11.43 -8.15 -5.22
C ARG A 40 -10.77 -6.78 -5.16
N LEU A 41 -11.30 -5.77 -5.85
CA LEU A 41 -10.80 -4.40 -5.76
C LEU A 41 -10.90 -3.85 -4.33
N VAL A 42 -12.02 -4.08 -3.66
CA VAL A 42 -12.19 -3.65 -2.25
C VAL A 42 -11.16 -4.35 -1.36
N GLU A 43 -10.96 -5.65 -1.53
CA GLU A 43 -9.95 -6.43 -0.79
C GLU A 43 -8.52 -5.91 -1.04
N GLU A 44 -8.14 -5.69 -2.29
CA GLU A 44 -6.81 -5.19 -2.67
C GLU A 44 -6.58 -3.77 -2.13
N ILE A 45 -7.57 -2.87 -2.24
CA ILE A 45 -7.48 -1.50 -1.68
C ILE A 45 -7.34 -1.54 -0.16
N ALA A 46 -8.09 -2.43 0.52
CA ALA A 46 -7.97 -2.61 1.95
C ALA A 46 -6.59 -3.16 2.33
N GLY A 47 -6.08 -4.14 1.58
CA GLY A 47 -4.74 -4.71 1.74
C GLY A 47 -3.65 -3.65 1.63
N VAL A 48 -3.66 -2.88 0.54
CA VAL A 48 -2.71 -1.78 0.31
C VAL A 48 -2.77 -0.74 1.44
N ARG A 49 -3.96 -0.39 1.92
CA ARG A 49 -4.11 0.55 3.05
C ARG A 49 -3.47 -0.01 4.32
N VAL A 50 -3.65 -1.29 4.62
CA VAL A 50 -3.05 -1.94 5.80
C VAL A 50 -1.53 -1.97 5.67
N GLU A 51 -0.98 -2.40 4.53
CA GLU A 51 0.46 -2.43 4.27
C GLU A 51 1.09 -1.04 4.39
N MET A 52 0.43 -0.01 3.87
CA MET A 52 0.89 1.38 3.97
C MET A 52 0.92 1.86 5.43
N HIS A 53 -0.11 1.56 6.22
CA HIS A 53 -0.12 1.90 7.65
C HIS A 53 0.97 1.17 8.43
N GLN A 54 1.21 -0.10 8.14
CA GLN A 54 2.29 -0.88 8.74
C GLN A 54 3.67 -0.32 8.36
N GLY A 55 3.89 -0.05 7.06
CA GLY A 55 5.13 0.54 6.57
C GLY A 55 5.44 1.89 7.21
N PHE A 56 4.44 2.77 7.36
CA PHE A 56 4.63 4.03 8.08
C PHE A 56 4.86 3.84 9.58
N GLY A 57 4.26 2.82 10.19
CA GLY A 57 4.53 2.44 11.59
C GLY A 57 6.01 2.08 11.79
N VAL A 58 6.53 1.19 10.94
CA VAL A 58 7.93 0.78 10.94
C VAL A 58 8.86 1.97 10.70
N LEU A 59 8.61 2.78 9.66
CA LEU A 59 9.42 3.97 9.39
C LEU A 59 9.45 4.95 10.58
N ARG A 60 8.31 5.17 11.25
CA ARG A 60 8.28 6.04 12.43
C ARG A 60 9.12 5.46 13.57
N GLN A 61 9.08 4.14 13.77
CA GLN A 61 9.89 3.46 14.77
C GLN A 61 11.39 3.56 14.46
N GLU A 62 11.79 3.32 13.21
CA GLU A 62 13.17 3.45 12.75
C GLU A 62 13.69 4.89 12.92
N MET A 63 12.88 5.89 12.58
CA MET A 63 13.23 7.30 12.79
C MET A 63 13.42 7.62 14.28
N ALA A 64 12.58 7.06 15.15
CA ALA A 64 12.73 7.22 16.60
C ALA A 64 14.00 6.53 17.12
N SER A 65 14.31 5.32 16.66
CA SER A 65 15.52 4.60 17.09
C SER A 65 16.79 5.32 16.63
N LEU A 66 16.84 5.78 15.37
CA LEU A 66 17.96 6.56 14.84
C LEU A 66 18.19 7.84 15.64
N ARG A 67 17.11 8.56 15.98
CA ARG A 67 17.21 9.76 16.82
C ARG A 67 17.79 9.45 18.19
N VAL A 68 17.33 8.37 18.83
CA VAL A 68 17.83 7.94 20.15
C VAL A 68 19.30 7.56 20.09
N GLU A 69 19.70 6.80 19.07
CA GLU A 69 21.09 6.40 18.87
C GLU A 69 22.00 7.61 18.65
N TRP A 70 21.59 8.55 17.80
CA TRP A 70 22.32 9.79 17.57
C TRP A 70 22.46 10.63 18.85
N LEU A 71 21.42 10.67 19.69
CA LEU A 71 21.48 11.33 20.99
C LEU A 71 22.51 10.67 21.93
N LYS A 72 22.51 9.33 22.00
CA LYS A 72 23.48 8.57 22.82
C LYS A 72 24.91 8.88 22.41
N TRP A 73 25.19 8.84 21.11
CA TRP A 73 26.52 9.16 20.58
C TRP A 73 26.90 10.62 20.83
N SER A 74 25.96 11.55 20.68
CA SER A 74 26.19 12.97 20.98
C SER A 74 26.55 13.19 22.45
N PHE A 75 25.86 12.55 23.39
CA PHE A 75 26.19 12.65 24.82
C PHE A 75 27.54 12.03 25.15
N LEU A 76 27.84 10.84 24.60
CA LEU A 76 29.12 10.18 24.82
C LEU A 76 30.29 11.05 24.33
N PHE A 77 30.14 11.62 23.14
CA PHE A 77 31.10 12.55 22.59
C PHE A 77 31.27 13.80 23.46
N TRP A 78 30.15 14.38 23.91
CA TRP A 78 30.17 15.60 24.72
C TRP A 78 30.86 15.40 26.07
N ILE A 79 30.60 14.27 26.77
CA ILE A 79 31.29 13.94 28.02
C ILE A 79 32.80 13.82 27.81
N GLY A 80 33.23 13.16 26.73
CA GLY A 80 34.64 13.07 26.38
C GLY A 80 35.27 14.45 26.13
N HIS A 81 34.58 15.31 25.37
CA HIS A 81 35.06 16.65 25.07
C HIS A 81 35.15 17.55 26.33
N VAL A 82 34.13 17.51 27.19
CA VAL A 82 34.13 18.26 28.46
C VAL A 82 35.26 17.80 29.38
N GLY A 83 35.50 16.49 29.47
CA GLY A 83 36.62 15.96 30.25
C GLY A 83 37.98 16.45 29.76
N ILE A 84 38.20 16.44 28.44
CA ILE A 84 39.45 16.93 27.84
C ILE A 84 39.63 18.43 28.09
N THR A 85 38.61 19.24 27.81
CA THR A 85 38.69 20.70 27.97
C THR A 85 38.94 21.10 29.42
N LEU A 86 38.26 20.48 30.39
CA LEU A 86 38.52 20.68 31.82
C LEU A 86 39.93 20.23 32.21
N GLY A 87 40.40 19.09 31.68
CA GLY A 87 41.74 18.60 31.93
C GLY A 87 42.83 19.56 31.44
N VAL A 88 42.65 20.12 30.24
CA VAL A 88 43.57 21.12 29.67
C VAL A 88 43.60 22.39 30.52
N VAL A 89 42.43 22.92 30.90
CA VAL A 89 42.36 24.13 31.74
C VAL A 89 42.98 23.90 33.12
N ALA A 90 42.71 22.76 33.75
CA ALA A 90 43.29 22.41 35.05
C ALA A 90 44.82 22.24 34.97
N TYR A 91 45.33 21.66 33.88
CA TYR A 91 46.77 21.54 33.64
C TYR A 91 47.43 22.91 33.47
N MET A 92 46.79 23.87 32.79
CA MET A 92 47.34 25.21 32.58
C MET A 92 47.38 26.07 33.86
N ILE A 93 46.53 25.79 34.85
CA ILE A 93 46.45 26.54 36.12
C ILE A 93 47.41 25.98 37.18
N ARG A 94 47.88 24.73 37.00
CA ARG A 94 48.81 24.05 37.92
C ARG A 94 50.26 24.34 37.57
#